data_AF-A0A1J4JVZ6-F1
#
_entry.id   AF-A0A1J4JVZ6-F1
#
_cell.length_a   1.000
_cell.length_b   1.000
_cell.length_c   1.000
_cell.angle_alpha   90.00
_cell.angle_beta   90.00
_cell.angle_gamma   90.00
#
_symmetry.space_group_name_H-M   'P 1'
#
loop_
_entity.id
_entity.type
_entity.pdbx_description
1 polymer ?
#
loop_
_entity_poly.entity_id
_entity_poly.type
_entity_poly.pdbx_seq_one_letter_code
_entity_poly.pdbx_strand_id
1 'polypeptide(L)'
;MIKSKGNHVSLSSLVLGAFQTNCYIYTRDSHAIIIDPGDGSSEIFNLLSNCDHQNHSNNSIDKHLSIFLTHGHQDHIQAVPSICKKFSNCKIFASPNEKILFKNNENPKNDSHTIFYKNKSKIKPNNTNNLKRINNFKINNNIKNTQDHFQFDHNVIVKQNNQDCHLDEFKNRFIYVKDGEILNCGQSQLQVLVIEGHTPGSVALYSPYDELVFVGDTIFKGNIGDAKSEGSNFWKLIENLKKKILTLPPKTRILPGHGPETTVEYELANNPFLQKK
;
A
#
# COMPACT_ATOMS: atom_id res chain seq x y z
N MET A 1 24.27 -28.59 -9.65
CA MET A 1 24.32 -27.48 -8.67
C MET A 1 24.93 -26.28 -9.38
N ILE A 2 24.11 -25.39 -9.95
CA ILE A 2 24.56 -24.15 -10.58
C ILE A 2 24.25 -23.04 -9.58
N LYS A 3 25.26 -22.61 -8.82
CA LYS A 3 25.18 -21.38 -8.02
C LYS A 3 25.34 -20.22 -8.99
N SER A 4 24.24 -19.54 -9.37
CA SER A 4 24.37 -18.25 -10.06
C SER A 4 24.90 -17.24 -9.05
N LYS A 5 26.16 -16.82 -9.24
CA LYS A 5 26.67 -15.60 -8.61
C LYS A 5 25.90 -14.42 -9.21
N GLY A 6 24.98 -13.84 -8.45
CA GLY A 6 24.19 -12.67 -8.85
C GLY A 6 23.20 -12.28 -7.76
N ASN A 7 23.63 -11.36 -6.90
CA ASN A 7 22.89 -10.59 -5.89
C ASN A 7 21.35 -10.76 -5.86
N HIS A 8 20.81 -11.16 -4.71
CA HIS A 8 19.40 -11.51 -4.55
C HIS A 8 18.46 -10.30 -4.60
N VAL A 9 17.46 -10.31 -5.51
CA VAL A 9 16.21 -9.55 -5.32
C VAL A 9 15.36 -10.33 -4.32
N SER A 10 14.73 -9.64 -3.39
CA SER A 10 13.66 -10.19 -2.58
C SER A 10 12.45 -9.25 -2.59
N LEU A 11 11.27 -9.85 -2.60
CA LEU A 11 9.99 -9.16 -2.51
C LEU A 11 9.18 -9.79 -1.39
N SER A 12 8.81 -8.97 -0.42
CA SER A 12 7.91 -9.35 0.67
C SER A 12 6.67 -8.46 0.65
N SER A 13 5.54 -9.00 1.10
CA SER A 13 4.29 -8.26 1.26
C SER A 13 3.71 -8.47 2.65
N LEU A 14 3.14 -7.40 3.22
CA LEU A 14 2.40 -7.42 4.47
C LEU A 14 1.02 -6.79 4.22
N VAL A 15 -0.03 -7.44 4.71
CA VAL A 15 -1.39 -6.86 4.73
C VAL A 15 -1.58 -6.20 6.08
N LEU A 16 -1.67 -4.86 6.10
CA LEU A 16 -1.58 -4.06 7.32
C LEU A 16 -2.82 -3.20 7.54
N GLY A 17 -3.08 -2.89 8.81
CA GLY A 17 -4.13 -1.99 9.25
C GLY A 17 -5.57 -2.49 9.05
N ALA A 18 -6.53 -1.66 9.45
CA ALA A 18 -7.96 -1.98 9.35
C ALA A 18 -8.47 -2.02 7.89
N PHE A 19 -7.76 -1.34 6.97
CA PHE A 19 -8.09 -1.30 5.55
C PHE A 19 -7.45 -2.43 4.73
N GLN A 20 -6.67 -3.30 5.39
CA GLN A 20 -6.00 -4.42 4.73
C GLN A 20 -5.15 -3.95 3.53
N THR A 21 -4.37 -2.90 3.74
CA THR A 21 -3.50 -2.31 2.73
C THR A 21 -2.26 -3.19 2.55
N ASN A 22 -1.94 -3.51 1.31
CA ASN A 22 -0.75 -4.23 0.91
C ASN A 22 0.46 -3.30 0.96
N CYS A 23 1.29 -3.45 1.99
CA CYS A 23 2.62 -2.87 2.04
C CYS A 23 3.63 -3.84 1.43
N TYR A 24 4.50 -3.35 0.56
CA TYR A 24 5.55 -4.17 -0.07
C TYR A 24 6.93 -3.73 0.37
N ILE A 25 7.85 -4.68 0.48
CA ILE A 25 9.27 -4.42 0.74
C ILE A 25 10.05 -5.08 -0.39
N TYR A 26 10.59 -4.23 -1.28
CA TYR A 26 11.45 -4.65 -2.38
C TYR A 26 12.91 -4.40 -1.98
N THR A 27 13.72 -5.46 -1.95
CA THR A 27 15.14 -5.36 -1.61
C THR A 27 16.01 -5.88 -2.74
N ARG A 28 17.13 -5.20 -2.97
CA ARG A 28 18.18 -5.66 -3.86
C ARG A 28 19.52 -5.20 -3.30
N ASP A 29 20.49 -6.11 -3.25
CA ASP A 29 21.77 -5.85 -2.60
C ASP A 29 21.52 -5.40 -1.14
N SER A 30 22.20 -4.35 -0.68
CA SER A 30 21.98 -3.70 0.61
C SER A 30 20.96 -2.55 0.56
N HIS A 31 20.06 -2.52 -0.43
CA HIS A 31 19.06 -1.44 -0.60
C HIS A 31 17.65 -1.99 -0.39
N ALA A 32 16.75 -1.11 0.08
CA ALA A 32 15.34 -1.41 0.21
C ALA A 32 14.45 -0.22 -0.18
N ILE A 33 13.33 -0.54 -0.82
CA ILE A 33 12.20 0.35 -1.03
C ILE A 33 11.01 -0.26 -0.30
N ILE A 34 10.43 0.48 0.64
CA ILE A 34 9.12 0.17 1.24
C ILE A 34 8.07 0.89 0.41
N ILE A 35 7.10 0.15 -0.12
CA ILE A 35 5.99 0.70 -0.88
C ILE A 35 4.76 0.71 0.02
N ASP A 36 4.14 1.89 0.14
CA ASP A 36 2.88 2.14 0.87
C ASP A 36 2.84 1.55 2.30
N PRO A 37 3.69 2.04 3.22
CA PRO A 37 3.67 1.65 4.63
C PRO A 37 2.44 2.24 5.34
N GLY A 38 1.32 1.55 5.14
CA GLY A 38 -0.01 1.95 5.58
C GLY A 38 -0.27 1.89 7.07
N ASP A 39 0.34 0.93 7.78
CA ASP A 39 0.25 0.73 9.23
C ASP A 39 1.35 -0.27 9.65
N GLY A 40 1.31 -0.84 10.85
CA GLY A 40 2.09 -2.04 11.21
C GLY A 40 3.61 -1.82 11.25
N SER A 41 4.05 -0.70 11.80
CA SER A 41 5.49 -0.35 11.82
C SER A 41 6.37 -1.42 12.49
N SER A 42 5.87 -2.14 13.49
CA SER A 42 6.61 -3.22 14.17
C SER A 42 6.84 -4.41 13.24
N GLU A 43 5.82 -4.81 12.48
CA GLU A 43 5.85 -5.88 11.49
C GLU A 43 6.81 -5.53 10.35
N ILE A 44 6.75 -4.29 9.87
CA ILE A 44 7.69 -3.74 8.88
C ILE A 44 9.13 -3.82 9.41
N PHE A 45 9.38 -3.39 10.65
CA PHE A 45 10.71 -3.42 11.24
C PHE A 45 11.25 -4.84 11.39
N ASN A 46 10.43 -5.79 11.83
CA ASN A 46 10.83 -7.20 11.94
C ASN A 46 11.22 -7.77 10.57
N LEU A 47 10.46 -7.44 9.53
CA LEU A 47 10.76 -7.90 8.18
C LEU A 47 12.05 -7.29 7.64
N LEU A 48 12.28 -5.99 7.84
CA LEU A 48 13.54 -5.34 7.46
C LEU A 48 14.75 -5.95 8.16
N SER A 49 14.67 -6.23 9.46
CA SER A 49 15.75 -6.89 10.21
C SER A 49 16.05 -8.29 9.66
N ASN A 50 15.02 -9.06 9.29
CA ASN A 50 15.21 -10.37 8.67
C ASN A 50 15.89 -10.27 7.29
N CYS A 51 15.54 -9.26 6.49
CA CYS A 51 16.19 -8.99 5.21
C CYS A 51 17.67 -8.60 5.38
N ASP A 52 18.00 -7.79 6.38
CA ASP A 52 19.38 -7.35 6.64
C ASP A 52 20.28 -8.53 7.07
N HIS A 53 19.76 -9.45 7.90
CA HIS A 53 20.49 -10.65 8.31
C HIS A 53 20.85 -11.61 7.18
N GLN A 54 20.04 -11.69 6.12
CA GLN A 54 20.31 -12.54 4.95
C GLN A 54 21.40 -11.94 4.03
N ASN A 55 21.58 -10.63 4.09
CA ASN A 55 22.61 -9.92 3.33
C ASN A 55 23.93 -9.93 4.12
N HIS A 56 24.76 -10.95 3.91
CA HIS A 56 26.10 -11.13 4.51
C HIS A 56 27.15 -10.03 4.17
N SER A 57 26.72 -8.81 3.86
CA SER A 57 27.57 -7.66 3.51
C SER A 57 27.69 -6.71 4.70
N ASN A 58 28.86 -6.08 4.88
CA ASN A 58 29.09 -5.05 5.91
C ASN A 58 28.27 -3.75 5.70
N ASN A 59 27.36 -3.71 4.71
CA ASN A 59 26.44 -2.60 4.45
C ASN A 59 25.02 -2.97 4.89
N SER A 60 24.59 -2.40 6.02
CA SER A 60 23.23 -2.53 6.53
C SER A 60 22.21 -1.77 5.67
N ILE A 61 21.05 -2.39 5.48
CA ILE A 61 19.90 -1.87 4.74
C ILE A 61 19.45 -0.47 5.22
N ASP A 62 19.70 -0.17 6.50
CA ASP A 62 19.35 1.08 7.17
C ASP A 62 19.93 2.32 6.46
N LYS A 63 21.10 2.17 5.82
CA LYS A 63 21.79 3.27 5.11
C LYS A 63 21.16 3.58 3.75
N HIS A 64 20.43 2.63 3.18
CA HIS A 64 19.91 2.67 1.82
C HIS A 64 18.41 2.35 1.75
N LEU A 65 17.70 2.63 2.84
CA LEU A 65 16.25 2.51 2.93
C LEU A 65 15.57 3.72 2.29
N SER A 66 14.51 3.46 1.55
CA SER A 66 13.60 4.49 1.06
C SER A 66 12.15 4.04 1.14
N ILE A 67 11.24 4.99 1.12
CA ILE A 67 9.80 4.78 1.01
C ILE A 67 9.38 5.28 -0.37
N PHE A 68 8.51 4.54 -1.05
CA PHE A 68 7.81 4.99 -2.25
C PHE A 68 6.32 5.00 -1.94
N LEU A 69 5.68 6.16 -2.11
CA LEU A 69 4.24 6.32 -1.91
C LEU A 69 3.56 6.36 -3.27
N THR A 70 2.68 5.41 -3.53
CA THR A 70 1.88 5.38 -4.76
C THR A 70 0.90 6.55 -4.81
N HIS A 71 0.36 6.96 -3.65
CA HIS A 71 -0.48 8.12 -3.44
C HIS A 71 -0.57 8.48 -1.96
N GLY A 72 -1.32 9.53 -1.60
CA GLY A 72 -1.37 10.11 -0.26
C GLY A 72 -2.58 9.77 0.60
N HIS A 73 -3.35 8.72 0.30
CA HIS A 73 -4.41 8.30 1.21
C HIS A 73 -3.85 7.76 2.52
N GLN A 74 -4.61 7.95 3.61
CA GLN A 74 -4.14 7.71 4.98
C GLN A 74 -3.70 6.26 5.20
N ASP A 75 -4.44 5.30 4.66
CA ASP A 75 -4.15 3.88 4.80
C ASP A 75 -2.90 3.42 4.02
N HIS A 76 -2.23 4.31 3.26
CA HIS A 76 -0.94 4.05 2.61
C HIS A 76 0.25 4.75 3.30
N ILE A 77 -0.01 5.64 4.26
CA ILE A 77 1.02 6.55 4.82
C ILE A 77 1.17 6.53 6.35
N GLN A 78 0.28 5.90 7.13
CA GLN A 78 0.30 6.08 8.60
C GLN A 78 1.58 5.58 9.27
N ALA A 79 2.29 4.59 8.72
CA ALA A 79 3.54 4.11 9.32
C ALA A 79 4.77 4.92 8.89
N VAL A 80 4.65 5.84 7.92
CA VAL A 80 5.78 6.67 7.44
C VAL A 80 6.45 7.44 8.59
N PRO A 81 5.75 8.14 9.51
CA PRO A 81 6.41 8.83 10.62
C PRO A 81 7.27 7.92 11.49
N SER A 82 6.77 6.72 11.82
CA SER A 82 7.48 5.73 12.64
C SER A 82 8.73 5.21 11.93
N ILE A 83 8.64 4.94 10.63
CA ILE A 83 9.79 4.52 9.81
C ILE A 83 10.82 5.65 9.75
N CYS A 84 10.40 6.89 9.49
CA CYS A 84 11.29 8.04 9.43
C CYS A 84 11.99 8.33 10.76
N LYS A 85 11.30 8.16 11.90
CA LYS A 85 11.88 8.31 13.24
C LYS A 85 12.94 7.24 13.53
N LYS A 86 12.70 5.99 13.10
CA LYS A 86 13.66 4.89 13.29
C LYS A 86 14.87 4.98 12.35
N PHE A 87 14.64 5.33 11.09
CA PHE A 87 15.68 5.36 10.06
C PHE A 87 15.91 6.79 9.60
N SER A 88 16.84 7.52 10.21
CA SER A 88 17.02 8.97 10.00
C SER A 88 17.33 9.38 8.55
N ASN A 89 17.94 8.50 7.75
CA ASN A 89 18.36 8.79 6.37
C ASN A 89 17.36 8.33 5.28
N CYS A 90 16.27 7.67 5.67
CA CYS A 90 15.26 7.19 4.73
C CYS A 90 14.66 8.31 3.87
N LYS A 91 14.69 8.17 2.54
CA LYS A 91 14.07 9.12 1.61
C LYS A 91 12.62 8.74 1.37
N ILE A 92 11.76 9.72 1.07
CA ILE A 92 10.35 9.49 0.72
C ILE A 92 10.16 9.92 -0.72
N PHE A 93 9.90 8.99 -1.62
CA PHE A 93 9.57 9.25 -3.01
C PHE A 93 8.04 9.32 -3.15
N ALA A 94 7.55 10.39 -3.77
CA ALA A 94 6.12 10.61 -3.97
C ALA A 94 5.87 11.58 -5.12
N SER A 95 4.64 11.62 -5.64
CA SER A 95 4.26 12.63 -6.63
C SER A 95 4.11 14.02 -5.98
N PRO A 96 4.54 15.11 -6.65
CA PRO A 96 4.30 16.47 -6.15
C PRO A 96 2.82 16.86 -6.13
N ASN A 97 1.96 16.14 -6.86
CA ASN A 97 0.52 16.40 -6.90
C ASN A 97 -0.22 15.82 -5.68
N GLU A 98 0.47 15.04 -4.83
CA GLU A 98 -0.08 14.49 -3.58
C GLU A 98 0.18 15.39 -2.36
N LYS A 99 0.89 16.51 -2.53
CA LYS A 99 1.31 17.41 -1.44
C LYS A 99 0.19 17.87 -0.52
N ILE A 100 -1.04 17.98 -1.04
CA ILE A 100 -2.19 18.39 -0.24
C ILE A 100 -2.62 17.24 0.68
N LEU A 101 -2.62 16.01 0.18
CA LEU A 101 -3.01 14.81 0.92
C LEU A 101 -1.98 14.42 2.00
N PHE A 102 -0.72 14.85 1.84
CA PHE A 102 0.31 14.67 2.88
C PHE A 102 0.21 15.67 4.04
N LYS A 103 -0.62 16.71 3.93
CA LYS A 103 -0.84 17.65 5.02
C LYS A 103 -1.93 17.11 5.94
N ASN A 104 -1.78 17.36 7.23
CA ASN A 104 -2.82 17.04 8.19
C ASN A 104 -4.12 17.77 7.81
N ASN A 105 -5.17 17.02 7.52
CA ASN A 105 -6.51 17.59 7.43
C ASN A 105 -6.96 17.99 8.85
N GLU A 106 -7.24 19.28 9.07
CA GLU A 106 -7.87 19.77 10.31
C GLU A 106 -9.30 19.20 10.53
N ASN A 107 -9.80 18.37 9.61
CA ASN A 107 -11.08 17.67 9.71
C ASN A 107 -10.98 16.21 9.19
N PRO A 108 -10.70 15.23 10.06
CA PRO A 108 -10.59 13.80 9.68
C PRO A 108 -11.93 13.14 9.29
N LYS A 109 -13.04 13.89 9.18
CA LYS A 109 -14.39 13.33 8.95
C LYS A 109 -14.67 12.95 7.49
N ASN A 110 -13.83 13.36 6.54
CA ASN A 110 -14.07 13.12 5.11
C ASN A 110 -13.19 12.03 4.48
N ASP A 111 -12.11 11.60 5.14
CA ASP A 111 -11.13 10.65 4.56
C ASP A 111 -11.46 9.18 4.86
N SER A 112 -12.62 8.89 5.44
CA SER A 112 -13.09 7.52 5.65
C SER A 112 -13.66 6.92 4.36
N HIS A 113 -12.81 6.78 3.35
CA HIS A 113 -13.18 6.18 2.07
C HIS A 113 -13.15 4.65 2.20
N THR A 114 -14.26 4.11 2.68
CA THR A 114 -14.50 2.67 2.77
C THR A 114 -14.63 2.09 1.37
N ILE A 115 -13.65 1.31 0.91
CA ILE A 115 -13.81 0.41 -0.24
C ILE A 115 -14.72 -0.74 0.21
N PHE A 116 -16.04 -0.59 0.04
CA PHE A 116 -16.97 -1.70 0.20
C PHE A 116 -16.89 -2.64 -1.00
N TYR A 117 -16.23 -3.78 -0.84
CA TYR A 117 -16.55 -4.98 -1.61
C TYR A 117 -17.97 -5.45 -1.23
N LYS A 118 -19.00 -4.88 -1.86
CA LYS A 118 -20.37 -5.41 -1.78
C LYS A 118 -20.51 -6.59 -2.73
N ASN A 119 -20.26 -7.80 -2.22
CA ASN A 119 -20.91 -8.99 -2.77
C ASN A 119 -22.43 -8.82 -2.58
N LYS A 120 -23.17 -8.59 -3.67
CA LYS A 120 -24.64 -8.55 -3.65
C LYS A 120 -25.17 -9.95 -3.33
N SER A 121 -25.41 -10.25 -2.06
CA SER A 121 -26.45 -11.20 -1.65
C SER A 121 -27.54 -10.43 -0.92
N LYS A 122 -28.78 -10.55 -1.43
CA LYS A 122 -29.97 -9.85 -0.93
C LYS A 122 -30.36 -10.42 0.42
N ILE A 123 -30.34 -9.63 1.49
CA ILE A 123 -31.11 -9.89 2.71
C ILE A 123 -31.89 -8.61 3.07
N LYS A 124 -33.20 -8.75 3.27
CA LYS A 124 -34.15 -7.66 3.58
C LYS A 124 -33.99 -7.18 5.04
N PRO A 125 -34.28 -5.90 5.35
CA PRO A 125 -34.12 -5.36 6.69
C PRO A 125 -35.33 -5.69 7.58
N ASN A 126 -35.09 -5.98 8.87
CA ASN A 126 -36.11 -5.91 9.91
C ASN A 126 -35.58 -5.10 11.12
N ASN A 127 -36.28 -3.98 11.38
CA ASN A 127 -36.62 -3.32 12.64
C ASN A 127 -35.61 -3.14 13.81
N THR A 128 -35.20 -1.87 13.95
CA THR A 128 -35.32 -0.94 15.11
C THR A 128 -34.93 -1.33 16.56
N ASN A 129 -34.25 -0.34 17.19
CA ASN A 129 -34.20 0.04 18.61
C ASN A 129 -33.27 -0.71 19.57
N ASN A 130 -32.12 -0.10 19.92
CA ASN A 130 -31.81 0.38 21.28
C ASN A 130 -30.33 0.82 21.41
N LEU A 131 -30.08 2.14 21.40
CA LEU A 131 -28.87 2.74 21.98
C LEU A 131 -29.11 3.01 23.47
N LYS A 132 -28.48 2.26 24.37
CA LYS A 132 -28.22 2.67 25.77
C LYS A 132 -26.91 2.06 26.32
N ARG A 133 -25.89 2.93 26.44
CA ARG A 133 -25.03 3.16 27.63
C ARG A 133 -24.62 1.92 28.47
N ILE A 134 -23.31 1.60 28.51
CA ILE A 134 -22.60 1.07 29.70
C ILE A 134 -21.11 1.49 29.65
N ASN A 135 -20.64 2.04 30.77
CA ASN A 135 -19.25 2.36 31.10
C ASN A 135 -18.57 1.19 31.83
N ASN A 136 -17.23 1.12 31.73
CA ASN A 136 -16.26 0.46 32.61
C ASN A 136 -16.34 -1.07 32.83
N PHE A 137 -15.34 -1.81 32.33
CA PHE A 137 -14.89 -3.07 32.95
C PHE A 137 -13.36 -3.25 32.86
N LYS A 138 -12.78 -3.67 34.00
CA LYS A 138 -11.37 -4.07 34.21
C LYS A 138 -11.14 -5.49 33.69
N ILE A 139 -9.96 -5.76 33.11
CA ILE A 139 -9.55 -7.10 32.68
C ILE A 139 -8.79 -7.80 33.82
N ASN A 140 -9.24 -9.00 34.20
CA ASN A 140 -8.46 -9.98 34.94
C ASN A 140 -8.13 -11.15 34.01
N ASN A 141 -6.85 -11.53 33.97
CA ASN A 141 -6.34 -12.66 33.19
C ASN A 141 -6.71 -14.00 33.87
N ASN A 142 -7.22 -14.95 33.09
CA ASN A 142 -6.96 -16.38 33.28
C ASN A 142 -7.40 -17.18 32.04
N ILE A 143 -6.44 -17.90 31.44
CA ILE A 143 -6.62 -18.80 30.30
C ILE A 143 -6.96 -20.21 30.83
N LYS A 144 -7.98 -20.88 30.28
CA LYS A 144 -8.09 -22.35 30.24
C LYS A 144 -8.73 -22.80 28.91
N ASN A 145 -8.12 -23.83 28.31
CA ASN A 145 -8.51 -24.53 27.08
C ASN A 145 -9.92 -25.14 27.15
N THR A 146 -10.67 -25.09 26.05
CA THR A 146 -11.38 -26.23 25.42
C THR A 146 -11.80 -25.86 23.98
N GLN A 147 -11.78 -26.85 23.07
CA GLN A 147 -12.33 -26.76 21.72
C GLN A 147 -13.83 -26.48 21.79
N ASP A 148 -14.33 -25.43 21.12
CA ASP A 148 -15.71 -25.32 20.63
C ASP A 148 -15.85 -24.10 19.71
N HIS A 149 -16.60 -24.31 18.60
CA HIS A 149 -17.20 -23.36 17.67
C HIS A 149 -16.82 -21.86 17.78
N PHE A 150 -16.01 -21.36 16.83
CA PHE A 150 -15.79 -19.92 16.62
C PHE A 150 -17.05 -19.27 16.05
N GLN A 151 -17.92 -18.80 16.93
CA GLN A 151 -18.90 -17.77 16.64
C GLN A 151 -18.19 -16.42 16.82
N PHE A 152 -17.89 -15.74 15.71
CA PHE A 152 -17.28 -14.41 15.75
C PHE A 152 -18.32 -13.39 16.23
N ASP A 153 -18.29 -13.07 17.51
CA ASP A 153 -19.00 -11.90 18.04
C ASP A 153 -18.32 -10.64 17.50
N HIS A 154 -18.97 -10.02 16.52
CA HIS A 154 -18.65 -8.68 16.06
C HIS A 154 -18.92 -7.68 17.18
N ASN A 155 -17.87 -7.31 17.92
CA ASN A 155 -17.69 -6.01 18.58
C ASN A 155 -16.26 -5.87 19.12
N VAL A 156 -15.25 -5.98 18.25
CA VAL A 156 -13.94 -5.40 18.55
C VAL A 156 -13.99 -3.96 18.07
N ILE A 157 -14.24 -3.03 18.97
CA ILE A 157 -13.89 -1.62 18.74
C ILE A 157 -12.37 -1.58 18.76
N VAL A 158 -11.74 -1.79 17.60
CA VAL A 158 -10.34 -1.42 17.42
C VAL A 158 -10.32 0.09 17.61
N LYS A 159 -9.73 0.56 18.71
CA LYS A 159 -9.36 1.96 18.82
C LYS A 159 -8.35 2.22 17.70
N GLN A 160 -8.82 2.75 16.57
CA GLN A 160 -7.96 3.52 15.69
C GLN A 160 -7.39 4.63 16.57
N ASN A 161 -6.11 4.53 16.92
CA ASN A 161 -5.41 5.71 17.36
C ASN A 161 -5.38 6.60 16.12
N ASN A 162 -6.27 7.59 16.08
CA ASN A 162 -6.15 8.74 15.18
C ASN A 162 -4.88 9.50 15.60
N GLN A 163 -3.72 8.91 15.33
CA GLN A 163 -2.47 9.66 15.28
C GLN A 163 -2.51 10.39 13.95
N ASP A 164 -2.73 11.70 14.02
CA ASP A 164 -2.55 12.58 12.88
C ASP A 164 -1.20 12.24 12.22
N CYS A 165 -1.22 11.90 10.94
CA CYS A 165 -0.02 11.53 10.21
C CYS A 165 0.81 12.78 9.91
N HIS A 166 1.60 13.25 10.89
CA HIS A 166 2.41 14.46 10.81
C HIS A 166 3.59 14.36 9.82
N LEU A 167 3.32 14.22 8.52
CA LEU A 167 4.36 14.13 7.49
C LEU A 167 5.11 15.45 7.29
N ASP A 168 4.53 16.58 7.72
CA ASP A 168 5.17 17.90 7.69
C ASP A 168 6.51 17.94 8.45
N GLU A 169 6.66 17.15 9.52
CA GLU A 169 7.93 16.97 10.26
C GLU A 169 9.05 16.44 9.33
N PHE A 170 8.67 15.67 8.31
CA PHE A 170 9.57 15.00 7.38
C PHE A 170 9.60 15.64 5.98
N LYS A 171 9.05 16.84 5.81
CA LYS A 171 8.96 17.52 4.49
C LYS A 171 10.29 17.60 3.72
N ASN A 172 11.41 17.72 4.43
CA ASN A 172 12.75 17.80 3.83
C ASN A 172 13.28 16.45 3.29
N ARG A 173 12.55 15.35 3.55
CA ARG A 173 12.89 13.99 3.12
C ARG A 173 12.15 13.57 1.85
N PHE A 174 11.19 14.38 1.40
CA PHE A 174 10.45 14.15 0.17
C PHE A 174 11.32 14.43 -1.05
N ILE A 175 11.36 13.47 -1.96
CA ILE A 175 11.92 13.58 -3.30
C ILE A 175 10.78 13.36 -4.28
N TYR A 176 10.44 14.41 -5.02
CA TYR A 176 9.29 14.38 -5.92
C TYR A 176 9.67 13.74 -7.25
N VAL A 177 8.92 12.71 -7.62
CA VAL A 177 9.18 11.93 -8.83
C VAL A 177 8.39 12.44 -10.04
N LYS A 178 8.87 12.11 -11.24
CA LYS A 178 8.23 12.41 -12.53
C LYS A 178 7.98 11.14 -13.34
N ASP A 179 7.08 11.24 -14.32
CA ASP A 179 6.82 10.16 -15.26
C ASP A 179 8.09 9.74 -16.01
N GLY A 180 8.34 8.44 -16.07
CA GLY A 180 9.51 7.85 -16.71
C GLY A 180 10.82 7.94 -15.92
N GLU A 181 10.82 8.58 -14.74
CA GLU A 181 12.00 8.67 -13.88
C GLU A 181 12.44 7.28 -13.39
N ILE A 182 13.76 7.06 -13.27
CA ILE A 182 14.33 5.80 -12.80
C ILE A 182 14.78 5.93 -11.35
N LEU A 183 14.21 5.11 -10.48
CA LEU A 183 14.65 4.92 -9.10
C LEU A 183 15.52 3.67 -9.00
N ASN A 184 16.68 3.80 -8.35
CA ASN A 184 17.58 2.69 -8.15
C ASN A 184 17.38 2.07 -6.76
N CYS A 185 17.21 0.75 -6.72
CA CYS A 185 17.33 -0.06 -5.51
C CYS A 185 18.52 -1.02 -5.71
N GLY A 186 19.69 -0.64 -5.18
CA GLY A 186 20.93 -1.34 -5.51
C GLY A 186 21.17 -1.28 -7.02
N GLN A 187 21.36 -2.44 -7.64
CA GLN A 187 21.49 -2.58 -9.09
C GLN A 187 20.15 -2.61 -9.84
N SER A 188 19.00 -2.71 -9.16
CA SER A 188 17.70 -2.72 -9.83
C SER A 188 17.28 -1.31 -10.24
N GLN A 189 16.79 -1.19 -11.48
CA GLN A 189 16.24 0.04 -12.04
C GLN A 189 14.72 -0.06 -12.10
N LEU A 190 14.03 0.75 -11.32
CA LEU A 190 12.57 0.78 -11.27
C LEU A 190 12.06 2.09 -11.88
N GLN A 191 11.19 1.98 -12.87
CA GLN A 191 10.63 3.12 -13.60
C GLN A 191 9.36 3.63 -12.93
N VAL A 192 9.27 4.93 -12.71
CA VAL A 192 8.07 5.61 -12.24
C VAL A 192 7.10 5.78 -13.40
N LEU A 193 5.84 5.38 -13.20
CA LEU A 193 4.74 5.59 -14.15
C LEU A 193 3.69 6.46 -13.49
N VAL A 194 3.48 7.68 -13.98
CA VAL A 194 2.40 8.56 -13.50
C VAL A 194 1.06 8.06 -14.02
N ILE A 195 0.17 7.66 -13.12
CA ILE A 195 -1.12 7.01 -13.42
C ILE A 195 -2.28 7.72 -12.73
N GLU A 196 -2.36 9.04 -12.94
CA GLU A 196 -3.39 9.92 -12.39
C GLU A 196 -4.80 9.39 -12.65
N GLY A 197 -5.69 9.64 -11.70
CA GLY A 197 -7.12 9.44 -11.87
C GLY A 197 -7.81 8.88 -10.62
N HIS A 198 -7.17 7.97 -9.88
CA HIS A 198 -7.63 7.62 -8.53
C HIS A 198 -7.37 8.81 -7.58
N THR A 199 -6.14 9.32 -7.60
CA THR A 199 -5.77 10.63 -7.05
C THR A 199 -5.07 11.49 -8.13
N PRO A 200 -4.95 12.82 -7.92
CA PRO A 200 -4.23 13.71 -8.85
C PRO A 200 -2.74 13.39 -9.04
N GLY A 201 -2.13 12.61 -8.14
CA GLY A 201 -0.72 12.26 -8.16
C GLY A 201 -0.44 10.77 -8.01
N SER A 202 -1.42 9.91 -8.30
CA SER A 202 -1.20 8.46 -8.32
C SER A 202 0.00 8.10 -9.22
N VAL A 203 0.94 7.33 -8.69
CA VAL A 203 2.13 6.82 -9.39
C VAL A 203 2.30 5.32 -9.14
N ALA A 204 2.83 4.63 -10.15
CA ALA A 204 3.26 3.25 -10.08
C ALA A 204 4.78 3.14 -10.16
N LEU A 205 5.32 2.03 -9.65
CA LEU A 205 6.74 1.71 -9.71
C LEU A 205 6.93 0.36 -10.40
N TYR A 206 7.51 0.40 -11.60
CA TYR A 206 7.65 -0.74 -12.51
C TYR A 206 9.09 -1.26 -12.51
N SER A 207 9.30 -2.56 -12.26
CA SER A 207 10.56 -3.24 -12.51
C SER A 207 10.44 -4.10 -13.77
N PRO A 208 11.04 -3.69 -14.90
CA PRO A 208 11.03 -4.50 -16.12
C PRO A 208 11.75 -5.83 -15.96
N TYR A 209 12.85 -5.84 -15.19
CA TYR A 209 13.69 -7.03 -15.00
C TYR A 209 12.98 -8.10 -14.16
N ASP A 210 12.26 -7.69 -13.12
CA ASP A 210 11.52 -8.59 -12.23
C ASP A 210 10.09 -8.86 -12.70
N GLU A 211 9.71 -8.33 -13.88
CA GLU A 211 8.37 -8.43 -14.47
C GLU A 211 7.25 -8.08 -13.48
N LEU A 212 7.37 -6.97 -12.74
CA LEU A 212 6.37 -6.55 -11.75
C LEU A 212 6.14 -5.04 -11.72
N VAL A 213 4.95 -4.61 -11.31
CA VAL A 213 4.59 -3.21 -11.10
C VAL A 213 3.76 -3.04 -9.83
N PHE A 214 4.17 -2.11 -8.96
CA PHE A 214 3.38 -1.66 -7.82
C PHE A 214 2.46 -0.53 -8.26
N VAL A 215 1.15 -0.68 -8.09
CA VAL A 215 0.16 0.22 -8.72
C VAL A 215 -0.72 0.99 -7.74
N GLY A 216 -0.56 0.75 -6.44
CA GLY A 216 -1.45 1.34 -5.42
C GLY A 216 -2.91 1.05 -5.75
N ASP A 217 -3.73 2.09 -5.64
CA ASP A 217 -5.18 1.99 -5.76
C ASP A 217 -5.72 2.31 -7.15
N THR A 218 -4.91 2.08 -8.19
CA THR A 218 -5.32 2.39 -9.57
C THR A 218 -5.99 1.22 -10.29
N ILE A 219 -5.48 0.00 -10.12
CA ILE A 219 -6.04 -1.21 -10.72
C ILE A 219 -5.95 -2.38 -9.74
N PHE A 220 -7.03 -3.16 -9.68
CA PHE A 220 -7.16 -4.35 -8.84
C PHE A 220 -7.56 -5.54 -9.69
N LYS A 221 -7.52 -6.75 -9.14
CA LYS A 221 -7.93 -7.95 -9.86
C LYS A 221 -9.39 -7.86 -10.35
N GLY A 222 -9.59 -7.67 -11.65
CA GLY A 222 -10.91 -7.50 -12.27
C GLY A 222 -11.67 -6.23 -11.88
N ASN A 223 -10.98 -5.21 -11.37
CA ASN A 223 -11.58 -3.93 -10.95
C ASN A 223 -10.58 -2.77 -11.14
N ILE A 224 -11.00 -1.53 -10.88
CA ILE A 224 -10.14 -0.35 -10.89
C ILE A 224 -10.31 0.47 -9.62
N GLY A 225 -9.39 1.40 -9.40
CA GLY A 225 -9.52 2.47 -8.41
C GLY A 225 -10.84 3.23 -8.52
N ASP A 226 -11.43 3.56 -7.38
CA ASP A 226 -12.53 4.51 -7.38
C ASP A 226 -12.02 5.90 -7.75
N ALA A 227 -12.88 6.73 -8.36
CA ALA A 227 -12.54 8.11 -8.73
C ALA A 227 -13.65 9.03 -8.24
N LYS A 228 -13.83 9.05 -6.91
CA LYS A 228 -14.84 9.85 -6.21
C LYS A 228 -14.26 10.89 -5.26
N SER A 229 -12.97 10.82 -4.93
CA SER A 229 -12.30 11.80 -4.08
C SER A 229 -12.07 13.11 -4.84
N GLU A 230 -11.86 14.20 -4.11
CA GLU A 230 -11.54 15.49 -4.71
C GLU A 230 -10.27 15.39 -5.58
N GLY A 231 -10.34 15.92 -6.80
CA GLY A 231 -9.24 15.87 -7.77
C GLY A 231 -9.10 14.53 -8.52
N SER A 232 -9.85 13.50 -8.16
CA SER A 232 -9.91 12.25 -8.93
C SER A 232 -10.59 12.44 -10.29
N ASN A 233 -10.26 11.57 -11.26
CA ASN A 233 -10.82 11.59 -12.61
C ASN A 233 -10.89 10.18 -13.20
N PHE A 234 -12.10 9.63 -13.27
CA PHE A 234 -12.36 8.28 -13.78
C PHE A 234 -11.84 8.06 -15.21
N TRP A 235 -12.10 8.98 -16.12
CA TRP A 235 -11.68 8.82 -17.52
C TRP A 235 -10.17 8.92 -17.68
N LYS A 236 -9.53 9.77 -16.85
CA LYS A 236 -8.08 9.88 -16.80
C LYS A 236 -7.44 8.60 -16.27
N LEU A 237 -8.04 7.98 -15.24
CA LEU A 237 -7.61 6.68 -14.72
C LEU A 237 -7.65 5.62 -15.82
N ILE A 238 -8.79 5.47 -16.51
CA ILE A 238 -8.94 4.51 -17.61
C ILE A 238 -7.93 4.77 -18.73
N GLU A 239 -7.73 6.03 -19.12
CA GLU A 239 -6.76 6.42 -20.14
C GLU A 239 -5.33 6.00 -19.74
N ASN A 240 -4.91 6.33 -18.52
CA ASN A 240 -3.59 6.03 -18.01
C ASN A 240 -3.35 4.52 -17.85
N LEU A 241 -4.33 3.77 -17.33
CA LEU A 241 -4.25 2.31 -17.23
C LEU A 241 -4.06 1.67 -18.60
N LYS A 242 -4.85 2.09 -19.60
CA LYS A 242 -4.76 1.56 -20.97
C LYS A 242 -3.44 1.92 -21.65
N LYS A 243 -2.89 3.11 -21.41
CA LYS A 243 -1.66 3.59 -22.06
C LYS A 243 -0.38 3.09 -21.40
N LYS A 244 -0.39 2.88 -20.07
CA LYS A 244 0.83 2.66 -19.28
C LYS A 244 0.91 1.32 -18.58
N ILE A 245 -0.21 0.76 -18.14
CA ILE A 245 -0.23 -0.53 -17.42
C ILE A 245 -0.52 -1.67 -18.37
N LEU A 246 -1.56 -1.54 -19.20
CA LEU A 246 -1.96 -2.60 -20.15
C LEU A 246 -1.04 -2.73 -21.38
N THR A 247 -0.08 -1.83 -21.53
CA THR A 247 0.97 -1.87 -22.57
C THR A 247 2.25 -2.54 -22.08
N LEU A 248 2.36 -2.86 -20.78
CA LEU A 248 3.47 -3.63 -20.23
C LEU A 248 3.42 -5.09 -20.74
N PRO A 249 4.52 -5.86 -20.62
CA PRO A 249 4.52 -7.27 -20.99
C PRO A 249 3.36 -8.05 -20.35
N PRO A 250 2.71 -9.00 -21.06
CA PRO A 250 1.52 -9.69 -20.55
C PRO A 250 1.72 -10.40 -19.21
N LYS A 251 2.93 -10.92 -18.97
CA LYS A 251 3.28 -11.62 -17.73
C LYS A 251 3.62 -10.70 -16.56
N THR A 252 3.68 -9.38 -16.77
CA THR A 252 3.97 -8.43 -15.70
C THR A 252 2.95 -8.59 -14.58
N ARG A 253 3.45 -8.91 -13.38
CA ARG A 253 2.68 -9.01 -12.15
C ARG A 253 2.25 -7.61 -11.73
N ILE A 254 0.96 -7.45 -11.46
CA ILE A 254 0.38 -6.21 -10.96
C ILE A 254 0.14 -6.39 -9.46
N LEU A 255 0.81 -5.55 -8.67
CA LEU A 255 0.81 -5.58 -7.21
C LEU A 255 -0.01 -4.39 -6.69
N PRO A 256 -1.31 -4.60 -6.38
CA PRO A 256 -2.21 -3.53 -5.98
C PRO A 256 -2.03 -3.12 -4.52
N GLY A 257 -2.59 -1.96 -4.18
CA GLY A 257 -2.72 -1.46 -2.80
C GLY A 257 -3.64 -2.33 -1.93
N HIS A 258 -4.62 -3.03 -2.53
CA HIS A 258 -5.53 -3.92 -1.82
C HIS A 258 -5.84 -5.19 -2.60
N GLY A 259 -6.16 -6.25 -1.86
CA GLY A 259 -6.60 -7.52 -2.43
C GLY A 259 -5.46 -8.30 -3.10
N PRO A 260 -5.79 -9.34 -3.88
CA PRO A 260 -4.79 -10.23 -4.47
C PRO A 260 -4.07 -9.59 -5.66
N GLU A 261 -2.84 -10.03 -5.91
CA GLU A 261 -2.13 -9.71 -7.14
C GLU A 261 -2.85 -10.26 -8.40
N THR A 262 -2.53 -9.65 -9.54
CA THR A 262 -3.05 -10.01 -10.87
C THR A 262 -1.94 -9.86 -11.92
N THR A 263 -2.26 -9.99 -13.20
CA THR A 263 -1.30 -9.80 -14.31
C THR A 263 -1.89 -8.91 -15.39
N VAL A 264 -1.03 -8.30 -16.21
CA VAL A 264 -1.45 -7.52 -17.37
C VAL A 264 -2.33 -8.35 -18.31
N GLU A 265 -1.94 -9.59 -18.60
CA GLU A 265 -2.72 -10.53 -19.41
C GLU A 265 -4.11 -10.78 -18.84
N TYR A 266 -4.21 -11.04 -17.53
CA TYR A 266 -5.50 -11.28 -16.88
C TYR A 266 -6.39 -10.03 -16.93
N GLU A 267 -5.85 -8.83 -16.63
CA GLU A 267 -6.65 -7.61 -16.64
C GLU A 267 -7.09 -7.19 -18.05
N LEU A 268 -6.23 -7.40 -19.06
CA LEU A 268 -6.60 -7.22 -20.46
C LEU A 268 -7.81 -8.09 -20.86
N ALA A 269 -7.81 -9.36 -20.44
CA ALA A 269 -8.84 -10.33 -20.82
C ALA A 269 -10.13 -10.20 -19.98
N ASN A 270 -10.04 -9.80 -18.72
CA ASN A 270 -11.13 -9.98 -17.75
C ASN A 270 -11.63 -8.69 -17.10
N ASN A 271 -10.89 -7.58 -17.14
CA ASN A 271 -11.30 -6.37 -16.42
C ASN A 271 -12.44 -5.65 -17.17
N PRO A 272 -13.68 -5.60 -16.63
CA PRO A 272 -14.84 -5.08 -17.34
C PRO A 272 -14.77 -3.56 -17.59
N PHE A 273 -13.95 -2.83 -16.84
CA PHE A 273 -13.75 -1.39 -17.00
C PHE A 273 -12.80 -1.07 -18.15
N LEU A 274 -11.92 -2.01 -18.51
CA LEU A 274 -10.83 -1.80 -19.46
C LEU A 274 -11.10 -2.42 -20.83
N GLN A 275 -12.20 -3.16 -20.99
CA GLN A 275 -12.62 -3.68 -22.29
C GLN A 275 -12.94 -2.56 -23.29
N LYS A 276 -12.78 -2.86 -24.59
CA LYS A 276 -13.30 -1.99 -25.65
C LYS A 276 -14.83 -2.06 -25.61
N LYS A 277 -15.49 -0.92 -25.44
CA LYS A 277 -16.90 -0.77 -25.77
C LYS A 277 -17.06 -0.44 -27.24
#